data_AF-A0A0L0NMP4-F1
#
_entry.id   AF-A0A0L0NMP4-F1
#
_cell.length_a   1.000
_cell.length_b   1.000
_cell.length_c   1.000
_cell.angle_alpha   90.00
_cell.angle_beta   90.00
_cell.angle_gamma   90.00
#
_symmetry.space_group_name_H-M   'P 1'
#
loop_
_entity.id
_entity.type
_entity.pdbx_description
1 polymer ?
#
loop_
_entity_poly.entity_id
_entity_poly.type
_entity_poly.pdbx_seq_one_letter_code
_entity_poly.pdbx_strand_id
1 'polypeptide(L)' 'MPGAHSTYYDRRLRQGPALIRARRPYLFKNSVTGLGLMVVVGGIYYYTLKAVGQDDFDDVKVPEAPRRPTATK' A
#
# COMPACT_ATOMS: atom_id res chain seq x y z
N MET A 1 -26.02 26.99 -31.34
CA MET A 1 -25.30 25.80 -30.82
C MET A 1 -24.77 26.12 -29.43
N PRO A 2 -25.49 25.76 -28.36
CA PRO A 2 -25.12 26.21 -27.02
C PRO A 2 -23.94 25.39 -26.48
N GLY A 3 -22.77 26.02 -26.48
CA GLY A 3 -21.66 25.81 -25.53
C GLY A 3 -21.00 24.43 -25.53
N ALA A 4 -20.03 24.21 -26.42
CA ALA A 4 -19.10 23.10 -26.33
C ALA A 4 -18.29 23.19 -25.02
N HIS A 5 -18.69 22.47 -23.99
CA HIS A 5 -17.91 22.34 -22.76
C HIS A 5 -16.64 21.56 -23.08
N SER A 6 -15.49 22.25 -23.07
CA SER A 6 -14.15 21.70 -23.31
C SER A 6 -13.62 20.84 -22.15
N THR A 7 -14.51 20.27 -21.33
CA THR A 7 -14.13 19.57 -20.11
C THR A 7 -14.14 18.05 -20.31
N TYR A 8 -13.23 17.35 -19.65
CA TYR A 8 -13.05 15.90 -19.77
C TYR A 8 -14.12 15.08 -19.05
N TYR A 9 -15.11 15.74 -18.46
CA TYR A 9 -16.17 15.17 -17.66
C TYR A 9 -17.54 15.61 -18.16
N ASP A 10 -18.53 14.73 -18.03
CA ASP A 10 -19.92 15.07 -18.30
C ASP A 10 -20.52 15.89 -17.13
N ARG A 11 -21.70 16.50 -17.32
CA ARG A 11 -22.44 17.26 -16.30
C ARG A 11 -22.72 16.46 -15.03
N ARG A 12 -22.68 15.12 -15.11
CA ARG A 12 -22.80 14.19 -13.97
C ARG A 12 -21.44 13.75 -13.38
N LEU A 13 -20.35 14.46 -13.68
CA LEU A 13 -18.97 14.15 -13.26
C LEU A 13 -18.47 12.77 -13.74
N ARG A 14 -19.09 12.19 -14.77
CA ARG A 14 -18.63 10.94 -15.39
C ARG A 14 -17.51 11.24 -16.36
N GLN A 15 -16.56 10.33 -16.50
CA GLN A 15 -15.47 10.47 -17.45
C GLN A 15 -16.01 10.51 -18.89
N GLY A 16 -15.66 11.55 -19.64
CA GLY A 16 -16.01 11.67 -21.04
C GLY A 16 -15.22 10.69 -21.93
N PRO A 17 -15.68 10.42 -23.15
CA PRO A 17 -15.06 9.45 -24.06
C PRO A 17 -13.61 9.81 -24.43
N ALA A 18 -13.28 11.10 -24.49
CA ALA A 18 -11.91 11.57 -24.74
C ALA A 18 -10.94 11.15 -23.62
N LEU A 19 -11.37 11.26 -22.36
CA LEU A 19 -10.57 10.91 -21.19
C LEU A 19 -10.35 9.40 -21.09
N ILE A 20 -11.39 8.61 -21.35
CA ILE A 20 -11.31 7.15 -21.33
C ILE A 20 -10.27 6.67 -22.34
N ARG A 21 -10.31 7.18 -23.58
CA ARG A 21 -9.34 6.82 -24.62
C ARG A 21 -7.91 7.20 -24.23
N ALA A 22 -7.71 8.39 -23.66
CA ALA A 22 -6.40 8.84 -23.21
C ALA A 22 -5.82 7.94 -22.09
N ARG A 23 -6.68 7.35 -21.25
CA ARG A 23 -6.27 6.49 -20.12
C ARG A 23 -6.09 5.01 -20.47
N ARG A 24 -6.72 4.53 -21.56
CA ARG A 24 -6.62 3.12 -22.01
C ARG A 24 -5.21 2.50 -21.92
N PRO A 25 -4.13 3.15 -22.41
CA PRO A 25 -2.81 2.52 -22.38
C PRO A 25 -2.19 2.43 -20.97
N TYR A 26 -2.60 3.29 -20.04
CA TYR A 26 -2.02 3.37 -18.69
C TYR A 26 -2.75 2.48 -17.68
N LEU A 27 -4.03 2.18 -17.91
CA LEU A 27 -4.79 1.30 -17.01
C LEU A 27 -4.08 -0.05 -16.84
N PHE A 28 -3.76 -0.72 -17.95
CA PHE A 28 -3.10 -2.02 -17.90
C PHE A 28 -1.67 -1.93 -17.33
N LYS A 29 -0.85 -1.00 -17.85
CA LYS A 29 0.55 -0.86 -17.43
C LYS A 29 0.66 -0.52 -15.95
N ASN A 30 -0.15 0.41 -15.46
CA ASN A 30 -0.12 0.81 -14.05
C ASN A 30 -0.68 -0.29 -13.14
N SER A 31 -1.71 -1.02 -13.57
CA SER A 31 -2.22 -2.16 -12.81
C SER A 31 -1.17 -3.26 -12.67
N VAL A 32 -0.44 -3.59 -13.73
CA VAL A 32 0.66 -4.59 -13.66
C VAL A 32 1.75 -4.12 -12.71
N THR A 33 2.19 -2.86 -12.82
CA THR A 33 3.20 -2.30 -11.91
C THR A 33 2.74 -2.32 -10.45
N GLY A 34 1.49 -1.91 -10.19
CA GLY A 34 0.90 -1.91 -8.85
C GLY A 34 0.80 -3.31 -8.27
N LEU A 35 0.35 -4.29 -9.06
CA LEU A 35 0.31 -5.70 -8.65
C LEU A 35 1.71 -6.26 -8.39
N GLY A 36 2.69 -5.93 -9.23
CA GLY A 36 4.08 -6.32 -9.02
C GLY A 36 4.62 -5.80 -7.69
N LEU A 37 4.39 -4.52 -7.38
CA LEU A 37 4.75 -3.93 -6.08
C LEU A 37 4.07 -4.64 -4.91
N MET A 38 2.76 -4.91 -5.01
CA MET A 38 2.01 -5.63 -3.97
C MET A 38 2.56 -7.03 -3.71
N VAL A 39 2.90 -7.77 -4.78
CA VAL A 39 3.48 -9.11 -4.69
C VAL A 39 4.88 -9.06 -4.05
N VAL A 40 5.72 -8.09 -4.43
CA VAL A 40 7.07 -7.96 -3.86
C VAL A 40 6.99 -7.63 -2.37
N VAL A 41 6.22 -6.62 -1.98
CA VAL A 41 6.10 -6.21 -0.58
C VAL A 41 5.45 -7.31 0.26
N GLY A 42 4.34 -7.88 -0.21
CA GLY A 42 3.66 -8.98 0.47
C GLY A 42 4.53 -10.23 0.58
N GLY A 43 5.31 -10.54 -0.46
CA GLY A 43 6.25 -11.65 -0.48
C GLY A 43 7.39 -11.48 0.53
N ILE A 44 8.00 -10.28 0.60
CA ILE A 44 9.01 -9.97 1.61
C ILE A 44 8.41 -10.10 3.01
N TYR A 45 7.25 -9.50 3.26
CA TYR A 45 6.58 -9.57 4.56
C TYR A 45 6.30 -11.01 4.98
N TYR A 46 5.68 -11.80 4.10
CA TYR A 46 5.39 -13.20 4.36
C TYR A 46 6.68 -14.00 4.62
N TYR A 47 7.70 -13.80 3.79
CA TYR A 47 8.99 -14.47 3.94
C TYR A 47 9.66 -14.13 5.27
N THR A 48 9.64 -12.85 5.68
CA THR A 48 10.25 -12.44 6.96
C THR A 48 9.59 -13.11 8.16
N LEU A 49 8.26 -13.23 8.19
CA LEU A 49 7.57 -13.99 9.24
C LEU A 49 7.98 -15.47 9.25
N LYS A 50 8.07 -16.09 8.07
CA LYS A 50 8.47 -17.50 7.92
C LYS A 50 9.93 -17.76 8.29
N ALA A 51 10.83 -16.86 7.93
CA ALA A 51 12.27 -17.04 8.06
C ALA A 51 12.82 -16.59 9.41
N VAL A 52 12.24 -15.54 10.01
CA VAL A 52 12.72 -14.96 11.28
C VAL A 52 11.78 -15.29 12.44
N GLY A 53 10.48 -15.44 12.20
CA GLY A 53 9.48 -15.69 13.24
C GLY A 53 9.49 -17.11 13.84
N GLN A 54 10.60 -17.84 13.68
CA GLN A 54 10.80 -19.17 14.27
C GLN A 54 11.56 -19.12 15.61
N ASP A 55 11.88 -17.92 16.10
CA ASP A 55 12.58 -17.74 17.36
C ASP A 55 11.59 -17.81 18.54
N ASP A 56 11.82 -18.73 19.47
CA ASP A 56 10.95 -19.02 20.62
C ASP A 56 11.29 -18.16 21.86
N PHE A 57 12.36 -17.35 21.82
CA PHE A 57 12.78 -16.43 22.89
C PHE A 57 12.96 -17.08 24.29
N ASP A 58 13.15 -18.39 24.37
CA ASP A 58 13.24 -19.14 25.64
C ASP A 58 14.43 -18.72 26.51
N ASP A 59 15.48 -18.16 25.90
CA ASP A 59 16.67 -17.65 26.60
C ASP A 59 16.46 -16.22 27.15
N VAL A 60 15.38 -15.54 26.74
CA VAL A 60 15.03 -14.19 27.19
C VAL A 60 14.32 -14.27 28.53
N LYS A 61 15.06 -13.96 29.60
CA LYS A 61 14.55 -13.91 30.97
C LYS A 61 13.59 -12.73 31.13
N VAL A 62 12.28 -13.00 31.22
CA VAL A 62 11.27 -11.96 31.49
C VAL A 62 11.25 -11.67 33.00
N PRO A 63 11.52 -10.43 33.44
CA PRO A 63 11.42 -10.07 34.84
C PRO A 63 9.96 -10.10 35.32
N GLU A 64 9.71 -10.68 36.50
CA GLU A 64 8.39 -10.77 37.15
C GLU A 64 7.71 -9.39 37.30
N ALA A 65 8.49 -8.31 37.42
CA ALA A 65 8.00 -6.95 37.56
C ALA A 65 8.67 -5.99 36.57
N PRO A 66 7.92 -5.04 35.97
CA PRO A 66 8.48 -3.98 35.14
C PRO A 66 9.61 -3.23 35.85
N ARG A 67 10.70 -2.96 35.14
CA ARG A 67 11.83 -2.18 35.67
C ARG A 67 11.33 -0.83 36.17
N ARG A 68 11.48 -0.56 37.46
CA ARG A 68 11.18 0.75 38.04
C ARG A 68 12.16 1.78 37.47
N PRO A 69 11.70 2.96 37.02
CA PRO A 69 12.59 4.00 36.53
C PRO A 69 13.54 4.41 37.66
N THR A 70 14.83 4.31 37.40
CA THR A 70 15.88 4.76 38.33
C THR A 70 15.72 6.26 38.55
N ALA A 71 15.46 6.67 39.79
CA ALA A 71 15.46 8.08 40.14
C ALA A 71 16.87 8.64 39.93
N THR A 72 17.03 9.50 38.93
CA THR A 72 18.24 10.28 38.68
C THR A 72 18.55 11.11 39.93
N LYS A 73 19.77 10.93 40.46
CA LYS A 73 20.30 11.71 41.58
C LYS A 73 21.14 12.87 41.06
#